data_AF-A0A6I0SAI7-F1
#
_entry.id   AF-A0A6I0SAI7-F1
#
_cell.length_a   1.000
_cell.length_b   1.000
_cell.length_c   1.000
_cell.angle_alpha   90.00
_cell.angle_beta   90.00
_cell.angle_gamma   90.00
#
_symmetry.space_group_name_H-M   'P 1'
#
loop_
_entity.id
_entity.type
_entity.pdbx_description
1 polymer ?
#
loop_
_entity_poly.entity_id
_entity_poly.type
_entity_poly.pdbx_seq_one_letter_code
_entity_poly.pdbx_strand_id
1 'polypeptide(L)'
;MNPFQNSFGGHIPQDVAGKQGENVIFIVYNLTDSPDTVDKVKDVCANFSAMIRSMRNRFPDMQFSCTMGFGADAWTRLFPDKGKPKELSTFSEIKGEKYTAVSTPGDLLFHIRAKQMGLCFEFASILDEKLKGAVVSVDETHGFRYMDGKAIIGFVDGTENPAVDENPYHFAVIGEEDADFAGGSYVFVQKYIHDMVAWNALPVEQQEKVIGRHKFNDVELSDEEKPGNAHNAVTNIGDDLKIVRANMPFANTSKGEYGTYFIGYASTFSTTRRMLENMFIGSPAGNTDRLLDFSTAITGTLFFAPSYDLLGELGE
;
A
#
# COMPACT_ATOMS: atom_id res chain seq x y z
N MET A 1 -25.72 -16.66 -1.22
CA MET A 1 -25.37 -15.93 0.02
C MET A 1 -23.94 -15.47 -0.14
N ASN A 2 -23.70 -14.16 -0.06
CA ASN A 2 -22.36 -13.61 -0.25
C ASN A 2 -21.51 -13.99 0.97
N PRO A 3 -20.38 -14.70 0.84
CA PRO A 3 -19.59 -15.15 1.99
C PRO A 3 -19.01 -13.97 2.82
N PHE A 4 -19.12 -12.74 2.32
CA PHE A 4 -18.62 -11.52 2.95
C PHE A 4 -19.63 -10.79 3.87
N GLN A 5 -20.87 -11.25 3.97
CA GLN A 5 -21.94 -10.44 4.58
C GLN A 5 -21.91 -10.38 6.12
N ASN A 6 -21.06 -11.18 6.80
CA ASN A 6 -21.09 -11.33 8.25
C ASN A 6 -19.75 -11.12 8.99
N SER A 7 -18.66 -10.70 8.34
CA SER A 7 -17.31 -10.77 8.98
C SER A 7 -16.77 -9.49 9.61
N PHE A 8 -17.37 -8.31 9.38
CA PHE A 8 -16.80 -7.03 9.85
C PHE A 8 -17.87 -6.05 10.36
N GLY A 9 -18.68 -6.44 11.35
CA GLY A 9 -19.78 -5.60 11.87
C GLY A 9 -20.90 -5.29 10.87
N GLY A 10 -20.94 -5.98 9.71
CA GLY A 10 -21.85 -5.66 8.60
C GLY A 10 -21.33 -4.60 7.64
N HIS A 11 -20.12 -4.08 7.86
CA HIS A 11 -19.51 -3.06 7.01
C HIS A 11 -18.82 -3.64 5.78
N ILE A 12 -18.95 -2.96 4.64
CA ILE A 12 -18.30 -3.38 3.39
C ILE A 12 -16.94 -2.67 3.25
N PRO A 13 -15.81 -3.40 3.26
CA PRO A 13 -14.51 -2.79 3.08
C PRO A 13 -14.33 -2.23 1.67
N GLN A 14 -13.46 -1.22 1.55
CA GLN A 14 -12.87 -0.86 0.26
C GLN A 14 -12.04 -2.02 -0.31
N ASP A 15 -11.50 -1.88 -1.53
CA ASP A 15 -10.75 -2.95 -2.19
C ASP A 15 -9.30 -3.10 -1.67
N VAL A 16 -9.18 -3.42 -0.38
CA VAL A 16 -7.91 -3.51 0.38
C VAL A 16 -7.24 -4.88 0.28
N ALA A 17 -8.00 -5.89 -0.17
CA ALA A 17 -7.52 -7.25 -0.42
C ALA A 17 -7.43 -7.60 -1.92
N GLY A 18 -7.69 -6.63 -2.80
CA GLY A 18 -7.67 -6.82 -4.24
C GLY A 18 -6.28 -7.13 -4.78
N LYS A 19 -6.22 -7.93 -5.85
CA LYS A 19 -4.97 -8.23 -6.56
C LYS A 19 -4.30 -6.96 -7.10
N GLN A 20 -3.00 -7.06 -7.34
CA GLN A 20 -2.23 -6.06 -8.07
C GLN A 20 -2.83 -5.85 -9.48
N GLY A 21 -3.02 -4.58 -9.87
CA GLY A 21 -3.52 -4.23 -11.21
C GLY A 21 -2.44 -4.38 -12.28
N GLU A 22 -2.85 -4.51 -13.55
CA GLU A 22 -1.91 -4.44 -14.68
C GLU A 22 -1.28 -3.04 -14.79
N ASN A 23 -2.09 -2.01 -14.51
CA ASN A 23 -1.71 -0.62 -14.46
C ASN A 23 -2.17 -0.05 -13.12
N VAL A 24 -1.36 0.85 -12.55
CA VAL A 24 -1.67 1.49 -11.27
C VAL A 24 -1.26 2.96 -11.29
N ILE A 25 -2.05 3.80 -10.63
CA ILE A 25 -1.69 5.17 -10.28
C ILE A 25 -1.79 5.28 -8.76
N PHE A 26 -0.70 5.70 -8.13
CA PHE A 26 -0.66 6.13 -6.74
C PHE A 26 -0.61 7.66 -6.72
N ILE A 27 -1.53 8.29 -6.00
CA ILE A 27 -1.51 9.73 -5.79
C ILE A 27 -1.58 10.01 -4.31
N VAL A 28 -0.64 10.83 -3.82
CA VAL A 28 -0.64 11.41 -2.48
C VAL A 28 -0.84 12.91 -2.61
N TYR A 29 -1.87 13.42 -1.93
CA TYR A 29 -2.18 14.83 -1.86
C TYR A 29 -2.02 15.35 -0.43
N ASN A 30 -1.63 16.62 -0.31
CA ASN A 30 -1.84 17.42 0.89
C ASN A 30 -3.06 18.33 0.71
N LEU A 31 -3.76 18.59 1.81
CA LEU A 31 -4.84 19.56 1.89
C LEU A 31 -4.28 20.99 1.85
N THR A 32 -5.01 21.87 1.19
CA THR A 32 -4.77 23.32 1.27
C THR A 32 -5.63 23.95 2.36
N ASP A 33 -5.32 25.18 2.75
CA ASP A 33 -6.15 25.96 3.69
C ASP A 33 -7.27 26.75 3.00
N SER A 34 -7.64 26.36 1.78
CA SER A 34 -8.81 26.90 1.10
C SER A 34 -10.08 26.68 1.93
N PRO A 35 -11.01 27.66 1.98
CA PRO A 35 -12.27 27.49 2.69
C PRO A 35 -13.12 26.33 2.13
N ASP A 36 -12.93 25.97 0.86
CA ASP A 36 -13.69 24.90 0.20
C ASP A 36 -13.06 23.50 0.39
N THR A 37 -11.92 23.40 1.08
CA THR A 37 -11.15 22.15 1.15
C THR A 37 -11.96 20.99 1.73
N VAL A 38 -12.63 21.23 2.86
CA VAL A 38 -13.40 20.19 3.55
C VAL A 38 -14.56 19.73 2.67
N ASP A 39 -15.33 20.67 2.14
CA ASP A 39 -16.51 20.37 1.33
C ASP A 39 -16.17 19.60 0.04
N LYS A 40 -15.06 19.94 -0.62
CA LYS A 40 -14.61 19.22 -1.83
C LYS A 40 -14.15 17.80 -1.52
N VAL A 41 -13.46 17.60 -0.40
CA VAL A 41 -13.07 16.25 0.04
C VAL A 41 -14.31 15.43 0.39
N LYS A 42 -15.28 16.02 1.11
CA LYS A 42 -16.57 15.38 1.41
C LYS A 42 -17.36 15.02 0.15
N ASP A 43 -17.39 15.89 -0.86
CA ASP A 43 -18.02 15.58 -2.15
C ASP A 43 -17.39 14.34 -2.82
N VAL A 44 -16.07 14.19 -2.74
CA VAL A 44 -15.40 12.97 -3.21
C VAL A 44 -15.83 11.77 -2.35
N CYS A 45 -15.82 11.87 -1.02
CA CYS A 45 -16.28 10.79 -0.13
C CYS A 45 -17.70 10.31 -0.49
N ALA A 46 -18.66 11.24 -0.60
CA ALA A 46 -20.06 10.96 -0.92
C ALA A 46 -20.22 10.27 -2.29
N ASN A 47 -19.43 10.67 -3.27
CA ASN A 47 -19.55 10.18 -4.65
C ASN A 47 -18.59 9.02 -4.99
N PHE A 48 -17.67 8.65 -4.10
CA PHE A 48 -16.57 7.72 -4.39
C PHE A 48 -17.08 6.37 -4.91
N SER A 49 -18.05 5.77 -4.21
CA SER A 49 -18.64 4.49 -4.60
C SER A 49 -19.41 4.60 -5.92
N ALA A 50 -20.03 5.74 -6.21
CA ALA A 50 -20.74 6.00 -7.46
C ALA A 50 -19.78 6.12 -8.65
N MET A 51 -18.64 6.78 -8.46
CA MET A 51 -17.57 6.85 -9.46
C MET A 51 -17.04 5.45 -9.78
N ILE A 52 -16.79 4.61 -8.77
CA ILE A 52 -16.37 3.21 -8.99
C ILE A 52 -17.45 2.41 -9.72
N ARG A 53 -18.73 2.57 -9.36
CA ARG A 53 -19.86 1.94 -10.07
C ARG A 53 -19.90 2.35 -11.54
N SER A 54 -19.68 3.63 -11.85
CA SER A 54 -19.62 4.11 -13.24
C SER A 54 -18.54 3.37 -14.04
N MET A 55 -17.33 3.27 -13.49
CA MET A 55 -16.21 2.59 -14.14
C MET A 55 -16.48 1.09 -14.34
N ARG A 56 -16.95 0.39 -13.30
CA ARG A 56 -17.26 -1.05 -13.37
C ARG A 56 -18.46 -1.37 -14.26
N ASN A 57 -19.43 -0.45 -14.38
CA ASN A 57 -20.56 -0.61 -15.29
C ASN A 57 -20.16 -0.39 -16.75
N ARG A 58 -19.37 0.66 -17.04
CA ARG A 58 -18.86 0.95 -18.40
C ARG A 58 -17.85 -0.10 -18.87
N PHE A 59 -17.04 -0.62 -17.95
CA PHE A 59 -15.88 -1.46 -18.25
C PHE A 59 -15.79 -2.70 -17.34
N PRO A 60 -16.78 -3.63 -17.39
CA PRO A 60 -16.89 -4.73 -16.44
C PRO A 60 -15.70 -5.70 -16.43
N ASP A 61 -15.05 -5.90 -17.58
CA ASP A 61 -13.93 -6.84 -17.71
C ASP A 61 -12.55 -6.24 -17.37
N MET A 62 -12.51 -4.94 -17.06
CA MET A 62 -11.27 -4.16 -16.92
C MET A 62 -10.72 -4.10 -15.49
N GLN A 63 -11.37 -4.81 -14.55
CA GLN A 63 -10.89 -4.97 -13.17
C GLN A 63 -10.59 -3.62 -12.49
N PHE A 64 -11.42 -2.62 -12.75
CA PHE A 64 -11.23 -1.28 -12.18
C PHE A 64 -11.43 -1.28 -10.66
N SER A 65 -10.53 -0.59 -9.97
CA SER A 65 -10.59 -0.38 -8.54
C SER A 65 -9.93 0.92 -8.11
N CYS A 66 -10.45 1.54 -7.06
CA CYS A 66 -9.80 2.65 -6.37
C CYS A 66 -10.01 2.50 -4.87
N THR A 67 -8.96 2.73 -4.09
CA THR A 67 -9.04 2.89 -2.63
C THR A 67 -8.66 4.32 -2.26
N MET A 68 -9.40 4.91 -1.33
CA MET A 68 -9.16 6.24 -0.75
C MET A 68 -8.76 6.09 0.71
N GLY A 69 -7.66 6.75 1.12
CA GLY A 69 -7.18 6.77 2.50
C GLY A 69 -6.85 8.18 3.00
N PHE A 70 -6.88 8.36 4.32
CA PHE A 70 -6.68 9.64 5.01
C PHE A 70 -5.50 9.57 5.99
N GLY A 71 -4.60 10.54 5.91
CA GLY A 71 -3.49 10.71 6.85
C GLY A 71 -4.00 11.03 8.26
N ALA A 72 -3.18 10.77 9.28
CA ALA A 72 -3.62 10.88 10.67
C ALA A 72 -4.02 12.31 11.09
N ASP A 73 -3.32 13.33 10.59
CA ASP A 73 -3.61 14.74 10.86
C ASP A 73 -4.80 15.22 10.01
N ALA A 74 -4.84 14.80 8.74
CA ALA A 74 -5.96 15.06 7.83
C ALA A 74 -7.28 14.50 8.35
N TRP A 75 -7.28 13.29 8.91
CA TRP A 75 -8.45 12.68 9.54
C TRP A 75 -9.01 13.56 10.65
N THR A 76 -8.16 13.99 11.58
CA THR A 76 -8.56 14.85 12.71
C THR A 76 -9.05 16.21 12.22
N ARG A 77 -8.46 16.76 11.16
CA ARG A 77 -8.89 18.03 10.54
C ARG A 77 -10.24 17.93 9.84
N LEU A 78 -10.45 16.88 9.04
CA LEU A 78 -11.62 16.72 8.18
C LEU A 78 -12.83 16.21 8.97
N PHE A 79 -12.61 15.37 9.98
CA PHE A 79 -13.66 14.60 10.65
C PHE A 79 -13.53 14.61 12.19
N PRO A 80 -13.50 15.80 12.84
CA PRO A 80 -13.19 15.91 14.26
C PRO A 80 -14.15 15.16 15.19
N ASP A 81 -15.41 14.99 14.77
CA ASP A 81 -16.47 14.38 15.59
C ASP A 81 -16.68 12.88 15.32
N LYS A 82 -15.89 12.27 14.42
CA LYS A 82 -16.04 10.87 14.00
C LYS A 82 -15.20 9.88 14.83
N GLY A 83 -14.59 10.33 15.92
CA GLY A 83 -13.58 9.55 16.64
C GLY A 83 -12.31 9.36 15.81
N LYS A 84 -11.46 8.38 16.18
CA LYS A 84 -10.22 8.08 15.45
C LYS A 84 -9.88 6.59 15.57
N PRO A 85 -9.51 5.90 14.47
CA PRO A 85 -9.02 4.52 14.54
C PRO A 85 -7.83 4.41 15.50
N LYS A 86 -7.80 3.34 16.29
CA LYS A 86 -6.87 3.21 17.45
C LYS A 86 -5.39 3.39 17.10
N GLU A 87 -4.96 2.94 15.93
CA GLU A 87 -3.57 2.98 15.49
C GLU A 87 -3.32 4.07 14.44
N LEU A 88 -4.31 4.92 14.14
CA LEU A 88 -4.13 6.03 13.20
C LEU A 88 -3.35 7.16 13.87
N SER A 89 -2.03 7.10 13.75
CA SER A 89 -1.10 8.14 14.17
C SER A 89 -0.10 8.42 13.05
N THR A 90 0.43 9.64 12.98
CA THR A 90 1.45 9.98 11.99
C THR A 90 2.61 9.00 12.12
N PHE A 91 3.04 8.42 10.99
CA PHE A 91 4.11 7.43 10.98
C PHE A 91 5.35 8.02 11.65
N SER A 92 5.84 7.34 12.69
CA SER A 92 7.08 7.74 13.36
C SER A 92 8.25 7.06 12.66
N GLU A 93 9.18 7.85 12.15
CA GLU A 93 10.41 7.42 11.47
C GLU A 93 11.08 6.28 12.23
N ILE A 94 11.51 5.25 11.49
CA ILE A 94 12.30 4.14 12.04
C ILE A 94 13.74 4.33 11.57
N LYS A 95 14.58 4.80 12.48
CA LYS A 95 15.99 5.08 12.22
C LYS A 95 16.87 3.96 12.78
N GLY A 96 17.37 3.11 11.89
CA GLY A 96 18.39 2.12 12.20
C GLY A 96 19.80 2.71 12.16
N GLU A 97 20.80 1.86 12.37
CA GLU A 97 22.21 2.27 12.32
C GLU A 97 22.63 2.69 10.90
N LYS A 98 22.15 1.97 9.88
CA LYS A 98 22.52 2.19 8.47
C LYS A 98 21.39 2.77 7.60
N TYR A 99 20.15 2.37 7.87
CA TYR A 99 18.99 2.72 7.04
C TYR A 99 17.94 3.48 7.84
N THR A 100 17.10 4.25 7.13
CA THR A 100 16.00 4.99 7.74
C THR A 100 14.74 4.79 6.92
N ALA A 101 13.67 4.32 7.56
CA ALA A 101 12.33 4.41 7.00
C ALA A 101 11.79 5.80 7.35
N VAL A 102 11.97 6.73 6.42
CA VAL A 102 11.59 8.14 6.59
C VAL A 102 10.08 8.30 6.77
N SER A 103 9.67 9.36 7.48
CA SER A 103 8.26 9.79 7.55
C SER A 103 8.07 11.03 6.71
N THR A 104 7.16 10.98 5.74
CA THR A 104 6.91 12.06 4.78
C THR A 104 5.44 12.49 4.76
N PRO A 105 5.14 13.74 4.37
CA PRO A 105 3.77 14.25 4.33
C PRO A 105 2.84 13.45 3.42
N GLY A 106 1.54 13.53 3.70
CA GLY A 106 0.47 13.00 2.86
C GLY A 106 -0.85 12.98 3.63
N ASP A 107 -1.83 13.72 3.13
CA ASP A 107 -3.14 13.85 3.76
C ASP A 107 -4.19 12.93 3.14
N LEU A 108 -4.15 12.75 1.81
CA LEU A 108 -5.02 11.85 1.08
C LEU A 108 -4.20 10.91 0.21
N LEU A 109 -4.60 9.63 0.18
CA LEU A 109 -4.08 8.62 -0.73
C LEU A 109 -5.19 8.18 -1.69
N PHE A 110 -4.88 8.12 -2.98
CA PHE A 110 -5.64 7.39 -3.97
C PHE A 110 -4.77 6.28 -4.57
N HIS A 111 -5.23 5.04 -4.45
CA HIS A 111 -4.62 3.87 -5.08
C HIS A 111 -5.56 3.33 -6.16
N ILE A 112 -5.25 3.62 -7.43
CA ILE A 112 -6.13 3.39 -8.59
C ILE A 112 -5.56 2.27 -9.44
N ARG A 113 -6.31 1.19 -9.68
CA ARG A 113 -5.87 0.01 -10.43
C ARG A 113 -6.84 -0.32 -11.57
N ALA A 114 -6.31 -0.74 -12.71
CA ALA A 114 -7.10 -1.27 -13.82
C ALA A 114 -6.25 -2.12 -14.78
N LYS A 115 -6.92 -2.86 -15.68
CA LYS A 115 -6.27 -3.52 -16.83
C LYS A 115 -5.73 -2.55 -17.87
N GLN A 116 -6.21 -1.31 -17.91
CA GLN A 116 -5.80 -0.30 -18.88
C GLN A 116 -5.51 1.02 -18.17
N MET A 117 -4.35 1.61 -18.43
CA MET A 117 -3.94 2.89 -17.84
C MET A 117 -4.94 4.03 -18.11
N GLY A 118 -5.58 4.03 -19.29
CA GLY A 118 -6.60 5.03 -19.63
C GLY A 118 -7.75 5.10 -18.64
N LEU A 119 -8.10 3.99 -17.96
CA LEU A 119 -9.14 3.97 -16.93
C LEU A 119 -8.63 4.51 -15.58
N CYS A 120 -7.36 4.26 -15.25
CA CYS A 120 -6.74 4.88 -14.08
C CYS A 120 -6.70 6.41 -14.27
N PHE A 121 -6.26 6.85 -15.46
CA PHE A 121 -6.24 8.25 -15.85
C PHE A 121 -7.64 8.90 -15.81
N GLU A 122 -8.65 8.28 -16.41
CA GLU A 122 -10.04 8.79 -16.41
C GLU A 122 -10.49 9.08 -14.97
N PHE A 123 -10.33 8.12 -14.07
CA PHE A 123 -10.74 8.31 -12.67
C PHE A 123 -9.91 9.36 -11.96
N ALA A 124 -8.58 9.37 -12.17
CA ALA A 124 -7.68 10.38 -11.60
C ALA A 124 -8.03 11.80 -12.06
N SER A 125 -8.42 11.98 -13.33
CA SER A 125 -8.81 13.29 -13.86
C SER A 125 -10.09 13.83 -13.22
N ILE A 126 -11.08 12.97 -12.96
CA ILE A 126 -12.31 13.35 -12.25
C ILE A 126 -11.99 13.73 -10.79
N LEU A 127 -11.05 13.03 -10.14
CA LEU A 127 -10.58 13.40 -8.81
C LEU A 127 -9.89 14.77 -8.80
N ASP A 128 -9.01 15.04 -9.77
CA ASP A 128 -8.35 16.35 -9.92
C ASP A 128 -9.38 17.47 -10.07
N GLU A 129 -10.38 17.29 -10.95
CA GLU A 129 -11.45 18.28 -11.15
C GLU A 129 -12.27 18.53 -9.88
N LYS A 130 -12.68 17.46 -9.18
CA LYS A 130 -13.45 17.57 -7.93
C LYS A 130 -12.66 18.21 -6.79
N LEU A 131 -11.36 17.92 -6.70
CA LEU A 131 -10.47 18.42 -5.64
C LEU A 131 -9.76 19.72 -6.02
N LYS A 132 -10.08 20.33 -7.16
CA LYS A 132 -9.38 21.50 -7.68
C LYS A 132 -9.33 22.64 -6.66
N GLY A 133 -8.10 23.02 -6.27
CA GLY A 133 -7.84 24.07 -5.29
C GLY A 133 -8.08 23.67 -3.82
N ALA A 134 -8.52 22.44 -3.55
CA ALA A 134 -8.58 21.87 -2.20
C ALA A 134 -7.27 21.14 -1.83
N VAL A 135 -6.55 20.65 -2.84
CA VAL A 135 -5.36 19.80 -2.66
C VAL A 135 -4.15 20.28 -3.46
N VAL A 136 -2.96 19.84 -3.04
CA VAL A 136 -1.70 19.96 -3.79
C VAL A 136 -1.00 18.61 -3.86
N SER A 137 -0.45 18.26 -5.02
CA SER A 137 0.26 16.98 -5.21
C SER A 137 1.53 16.93 -4.37
N VAL A 138 1.70 15.84 -3.63
CA VAL A 138 2.92 15.49 -2.89
C VAL A 138 3.70 14.45 -3.68
N ASP A 139 3.01 13.41 -4.15
CA ASP A 139 3.57 12.36 -4.99
C ASP A 139 2.51 11.88 -5.99
N GLU A 140 2.94 11.64 -7.22
CA GLU A 140 2.17 10.85 -8.18
C GLU A 140 3.12 9.85 -8.84
N THR A 141 2.79 8.57 -8.74
CA THR A 141 3.60 7.50 -9.31
C THR A 141 2.73 6.57 -10.15
N HIS A 142 3.08 6.41 -11.42
CA HIS A 142 2.45 5.46 -12.33
C HIS A 142 3.25 4.17 -12.32
N GLY A 143 2.59 3.08 -11.91
CA GLY A 143 3.19 1.76 -11.89
C GLY A 143 2.59 0.82 -12.93
N PHE A 144 3.29 -0.27 -13.17
CA PHE A 144 2.89 -1.30 -14.13
C PHE A 144 3.21 -2.68 -13.59
N ARG A 145 2.37 -3.67 -13.90
CA ARG A 145 2.75 -5.07 -13.69
C ARG A 145 3.89 -5.41 -14.63
N TYR A 146 4.93 -6.07 -14.12
CA TYR A 146 6.08 -6.48 -14.91
C TYR A 146 6.09 -7.99 -15.08
N MET A 147 6.03 -8.45 -16.33
CA MET A 147 6.04 -9.86 -16.71
C MET A 147 4.94 -10.66 -15.97
N ASP A 148 5.31 -11.82 -15.43
CA ASP A 148 4.50 -12.75 -14.66
C ASP A 148 4.20 -12.28 -13.22
N GLY A 149 4.44 -11.00 -12.88
CA GLY A 149 4.27 -10.45 -11.52
C GLY A 149 5.58 -10.24 -10.80
N LYS A 150 6.63 -9.89 -11.55
CA LYS A 150 7.93 -9.59 -10.99
C LYS A 150 7.95 -8.16 -10.43
N ALA A 151 8.59 -7.97 -9.29
CA ALA A 151 9.14 -6.68 -8.91
C ALA A 151 10.22 -6.24 -9.92
N ILE A 152 10.58 -4.96 -9.92
CA ILE A 152 11.51 -4.41 -10.93
C ILE A 152 12.93 -5.00 -10.83
N ILE A 153 13.28 -5.57 -9.66
CA ILE A 153 14.52 -6.29 -9.40
C ILE A 153 14.56 -7.70 -10.03
N GLY A 154 13.47 -8.15 -10.64
CA GLY A 154 13.39 -9.38 -11.44
C GLY A 154 13.04 -10.65 -10.68
N PHE A 155 12.50 -10.52 -9.46
CA PHE A 155 11.92 -11.62 -8.67
C PHE A 155 10.40 -11.47 -8.64
N VAL A 156 9.66 -12.57 -8.62
CA VAL A 156 8.21 -12.55 -8.41
C VAL A 156 7.92 -11.93 -7.04
N ASP A 157 6.89 -11.09 -6.97
CA ASP A 157 6.45 -10.43 -5.75
C ASP A 157 4.99 -10.75 -5.42
N GLY A 158 4.67 -10.81 -4.13
CA GLY A 158 3.32 -11.02 -3.64
C GLY A 158 2.90 -12.48 -3.49
N THR A 159 3.80 -13.44 -3.69
CA THR A 159 3.53 -14.88 -3.48
C THR A 159 3.12 -15.20 -2.05
N GLU A 160 3.72 -14.53 -1.07
CA GLU A 160 3.43 -14.67 0.36
C GLU A 160 2.24 -13.82 0.85
N ASN A 161 1.48 -13.21 -0.06
CA ASN A 161 0.22 -12.58 0.35
C ASN A 161 -0.77 -13.67 0.81
N PRO A 162 -1.55 -13.42 1.88
CA PRO A 162 -2.55 -14.37 2.36
C PRO A 162 -3.56 -14.68 1.24
N ALA A 163 -3.62 -15.94 0.84
CA ALA A 163 -4.44 -16.42 -0.28
C ALA A 163 -4.60 -17.95 -0.18
N VAL A 164 -5.36 -18.55 -1.11
CA VAL A 164 -5.56 -20.00 -1.27
C VAL A 164 -6.26 -20.65 -0.07
N ASP A 165 -5.55 -20.89 1.03
CA ASP A 165 -6.05 -21.45 2.29
C ASP A 165 -6.31 -20.37 3.36
N GLU A 166 -5.94 -19.14 3.06
CA GLU A 166 -6.11 -17.97 3.93
C GLU A 166 -7.01 -16.90 3.30
N ASN A 167 -7.74 -16.19 4.16
CA ASN A 167 -8.59 -15.07 3.73
C ASN A 167 -7.82 -13.75 3.81
N PRO A 168 -7.48 -13.07 2.70
CA PRO A 168 -6.74 -11.80 2.74
C PRO A 168 -7.47 -10.69 3.49
N TYR A 169 -8.82 -10.70 3.51
CA TYR A 169 -9.56 -9.69 4.26
C TYR A 169 -9.36 -9.83 5.77
N HIS A 170 -9.10 -11.02 6.31
CA HIS A 170 -8.80 -11.20 7.73
C HIS A 170 -7.57 -10.39 8.16
N PHE A 171 -6.57 -10.32 7.29
CA PHE A 171 -5.31 -9.65 7.56
C PHE A 171 -5.29 -8.18 7.12
N ALA A 172 -6.21 -7.77 6.23
CA ALA A 172 -6.26 -6.41 5.70
C ALA A 172 -7.35 -5.53 6.32
N VAL A 173 -8.36 -6.11 6.96
CA VAL A 173 -9.57 -5.39 7.40
C VAL A 173 -9.69 -5.40 8.93
N ILE A 174 -9.92 -4.22 9.50
CA ILE A 174 -10.22 -4.02 10.92
C ILE A 174 -11.50 -4.77 11.28
N GLY A 175 -11.46 -5.53 12.37
CA GLY A 175 -12.59 -6.27 12.92
C GLY A 175 -13.21 -5.60 14.15
N GLU A 176 -13.88 -6.43 14.96
CA GLU A 176 -14.57 -6.00 16.19
C GLU A 176 -13.62 -5.48 17.29
N GLU A 177 -12.30 -5.71 17.15
CA GLU A 177 -11.30 -5.13 18.04
C GLU A 177 -11.29 -3.60 17.99
N ASP A 178 -11.79 -2.98 16.92
CA ASP A 178 -12.04 -1.54 16.80
C ASP A 178 -13.37 -1.30 16.06
N ALA A 179 -14.47 -1.77 16.65
CA ALA A 179 -15.79 -1.91 16.03
C ALA A 179 -16.32 -0.65 15.31
N ASP A 180 -16.07 0.54 15.85
CA ASP A 180 -16.50 1.82 15.22
C ASP A 180 -15.84 2.05 13.85
N PHE A 181 -14.74 1.36 13.57
CA PHE A 181 -13.96 1.43 12.34
C PHE A 181 -13.85 0.07 11.63
N ALA A 182 -14.65 -0.91 12.02
CA ALA A 182 -14.66 -2.22 11.38
C ALA A 182 -15.00 -2.11 9.89
N GLY A 183 -14.35 -2.94 9.06
CA GLY A 183 -14.39 -2.79 7.60
C GLY A 183 -13.39 -1.77 7.06
N GLY A 184 -12.72 -0.98 7.91
CA GLY A 184 -11.60 -0.13 7.55
C GLY A 184 -10.28 -0.89 7.40
N SER A 185 -9.22 -0.20 7.00
CA SER A 185 -7.86 -0.76 6.86
C SER A 185 -6.80 0.31 7.12
N TYR A 186 -5.70 -0.09 7.74
CA TYR A 186 -4.48 0.72 7.78
C TYR A 186 -3.68 0.47 6.50
N VAL A 187 -3.36 1.52 5.76
CA VAL A 187 -2.56 1.43 4.53
C VAL A 187 -1.29 2.25 4.66
N PHE A 188 -0.16 1.59 4.50
CA PHE A 188 1.15 2.22 4.54
C PHE A 188 1.80 2.19 3.15
N VAL A 189 2.38 3.31 2.73
CA VAL A 189 3.07 3.44 1.45
C VAL A 189 4.51 3.87 1.63
N GLN A 190 5.40 3.33 0.81
CA GLN A 190 6.79 3.79 0.68
C GLN A 190 7.22 3.70 -0.77
N LYS A 191 7.91 4.73 -1.24
CA LYS A 191 8.54 4.73 -2.55
C LYS A 191 10.02 4.40 -2.40
N TYR A 192 10.46 3.33 -3.04
CA TYR A 192 11.84 2.86 -3.03
C TYR A 192 12.52 3.16 -4.36
N ILE A 193 13.73 3.70 -4.30
CA ILE A 193 14.64 3.84 -5.46
C ILE A 193 15.72 2.76 -5.35
N HIS A 194 15.95 2.04 -6.45
CA HIS A 194 16.90 0.94 -6.48
C HIS A 194 18.23 1.32 -7.12
N ASP A 195 19.33 0.87 -6.52
CA ASP A 195 20.64 0.83 -7.18
C ASP A 195 20.70 -0.41 -8.09
N MET A 196 20.14 -0.26 -9.29
CA MET A 196 20.11 -1.34 -10.28
C MET A 196 21.49 -1.69 -10.85
N VAL A 197 22.48 -0.81 -10.73
CA VAL A 197 23.86 -1.12 -11.15
C VAL A 197 24.48 -2.10 -10.16
N ALA A 198 24.41 -1.80 -8.86
CA ALA A 198 24.90 -2.68 -7.82
C ALA A 198 24.11 -4.00 -7.76
N TRP A 199 22.79 -3.95 -7.92
CA TRP A 199 21.93 -5.13 -7.94
C TRP A 199 22.30 -6.10 -9.08
N ASN A 200 22.42 -5.59 -10.31
CA ASN A 200 22.70 -6.42 -11.48
C ASN A 200 24.15 -6.92 -11.53
N ALA A 201 25.05 -6.34 -10.73
CA ALA A 201 26.42 -6.84 -10.58
C ALA A 201 26.49 -8.11 -9.71
N LEU A 202 25.46 -8.42 -8.91
CA LEU A 202 25.39 -9.66 -8.15
C LEU A 202 25.13 -10.87 -9.06
N PRO A 203 25.85 -12.00 -8.85
CA PRO A 203 25.42 -13.29 -9.38
C PRO A 203 24.01 -13.65 -8.91
N VAL A 204 23.28 -14.44 -9.70
CA VAL A 204 21.89 -14.80 -9.42
C VAL A 204 21.76 -15.45 -8.03
N GLU A 205 22.66 -16.34 -7.67
CA GLU A 205 22.65 -17.07 -6.39
C GLU A 205 22.79 -16.12 -5.19
N GLN A 206 23.48 -14.99 -5.37
CA GLN A 206 23.57 -13.96 -4.34
C GLN A 206 22.28 -13.14 -4.26
N GLN A 207 21.67 -12.81 -5.40
CA GLN A 207 20.36 -12.17 -5.41
C GLN A 207 19.29 -13.05 -4.76
N GLU A 208 19.30 -14.36 -5.02
CA GLU A 208 18.40 -15.33 -4.40
C GLU A 208 18.58 -15.34 -2.87
N LYS A 209 19.82 -15.26 -2.37
CA LYS A 209 20.10 -15.12 -0.93
C LYS A 209 19.65 -13.79 -0.32
N VAL A 210 19.64 -12.70 -1.10
CA VAL A 210 19.11 -11.40 -0.67
C VAL A 210 17.59 -11.48 -0.50
N ILE A 211 16.90 -12.16 -1.42
CA ILE A 211 15.43 -12.23 -1.42
C ILE A 211 14.89 -13.36 -0.53
N GLY A 212 15.57 -14.50 -0.52
CA GLY A 212 15.15 -15.73 0.14
C GLY A 212 14.29 -16.66 -0.71
N ARG A 213 14.30 -16.49 -2.04
CA ARG A 213 13.59 -17.32 -3.04
C ARG A 213 14.45 -17.52 -4.29
N HIS A 214 14.17 -18.56 -5.06
CA HIS A 214 14.78 -18.78 -6.36
C HIS A 214 14.20 -17.86 -7.42
N LYS A 215 15.06 -17.28 -8.27
CA LYS A 215 14.69 -16.24 -9.23
C LYS A 215 13.83 -16.75 -10.38
N PHE A 216 14.10 -17.98 -10.83
CA PHE A 216 13.49 -18.55 -12.02
C PHE A 216 12.07 -19.09 -11.76
N ASN A 217 11.92 -19.89 -10.70
CA ASN A 217 10.68 -20.63 -10.41
C ASN A 217 9.94 -20.13 -9.17
N ASP A 218 10.44 -19.07 -8.53
CA ASP A 218 9.84 -18.46 -7.33
C ASP A 218 9.71 -19.43 -6.14
N VAL A 219 10.42 -20.55 -6.12
CA VAL A 219 10.38 -21.46 -4.96
C VAL A 219 11.15 -20.84 -3.80
N GLU A 220 10.59 -20.89 -2.60
CA GLU A 220 11.25 -20.41 -1.40
C GLU A 220 12.54 -21.21 -1.13
N LEU A 221 13.61 -20.51 -0.73
CA LEU A 221 14.84 -21.18 -0.30
C LEU A 221 14.55 -22.02 0.95
N SER A 222 15.24 -23.16 1.06
CA SER A 222 15.18 -23.99 2.26
C SER A 222 15.73 -23.24 3.49
N ASP A 223 15.32 -23.64 4.69
CA ASP A 223 15.80 -23.00 5.93
C ASP A 223 17.32 -23.12 6.11
N GLU A 224 17.95 -24.16 5.56
CA GLU A 224 19.41 -24.33 5.58
C GLU A 224 20.12 -23.35 4.62
N GLU A 225 19.49 -23.01 3.48
CA GLU A 225 20.09 -22.14 2.47
C GLU A 225 19.79 -20.66 2.65
N LYS A 226 18.65 -20.35 3.29
CA LYS A 226 18.09 -19.00 3.46
C LYS A 226 18.81 -18.24 4.58
N PRO A 227 19.51 -17.13 4.27
CA PRO A 227 20.11 -16.30 5.30
C PRO A 227 19.05 -15.65 6.20
N GLY A 228 19.37 -15.46 7.48
CA GLY A 228 18.47 -14.80 8.44
C GLY A 228 18.20 -13.31 8.16
N ASN A 229 18.93 -12.69 7.23
CA ASN A 229 18.72 -11.32 6.75
C ASN A 229 18.11 -11.25 5.34
N ALA A 230 17.67 -12.38 4.78
CA ALA A 230 16.94 -12.39 3.52
C ALA A 230 15.61 -11.62 3.67
N HIS A 231 15.18 -10.93 2.61
CA HIS A 231 13.99 -10.09 2.62
C HIS A 231 12.74 -10.84 3.13
N ASN A 232 12.46 -12.05 2.62
CA ASN A 232 11.30 -12.81 3.08
C ASN A 232 11.44 -13.32 4.53
N ALA A 233 12.66 -13.55 5.02
CA ALA A 233 12.90 -14.00 6.38
C ALA A 233 12.59 -12.89 7.40
N VAL A 234 13.05 -11.66 7.14
CA VAL A 234 12.85 -10.53 8.06
C VAL A 234 11.45 -9.94 7.98
N THR A 235 10.80 -10.06 6.82
CA THR A 235 9.43 -9.57 6.61
C THR A 235 8.34 -10.57 6.98
N ASN A 236 8.68 -11.86 7.12
CA ASN A 236 7.81 -12.85 7.75
C ASN A 236 7.94 -12.74 9.27
N ILE A 237 7.05 -11.98 9.90
CA ILE A 237 7.13 -11.67 11.34
C ILE A 237 6.57 -12.79 12.24
N GLY A 238 6.10 -13.91 11.67
CA GLY A 238 5.55 -15.05 12.40
C GLY A 238 4.18 -14.80 13.02
N ASP A 239 3.75 -15.73 13.88
CA ASP A 239 2.49 -15.68 14.66
C ASP A 239 1.21 -15.46 13.86
N ASP A 240 1.22 -15.84 12.58
CA ASP A 240 0.14 -15.57 11.62
C ASP A 240 -0.21 -14.08 11.49
N LEU A 241 0.77 -13.21 11.71
CA LEU A 241 0.61 -11.77 11.49
C LEU A 241 1.05 -11.42 10.07
N LYS A 242 0.08 -11.14 9.20
CA LYS A 242 0.29 -10.86 7.78
C LYS A 242 -0.32 -9.53 7.35
N ILE A 243 0.13 -9.05 6.20
CA ILE A 243 -0.45 -7.89 5.50
C ILE A 243 -0.65 -8.24 4.03
N VAL A 244 -1.55 -7.52 3.35
CA VAL A 244 -1.73 -7.65 1.90
C VAL A 244 -0.89 -6.58 1.21
N ARG A 245 0.07 -7.00 0.38
CA ARG A 245 1.10 -6.14 -0.18
C ARG A 245 1.08 -6.09 -1.70
N ALA A 246 1.56 -4.97 -2.21
CA ALA A 246 2.07 -4.88 -3.56
C ALA A 246 3.39 -4.10 -3.58
N ASN A 247 4.36 -4.62 -4.32
CA ASN A 247 5.56 -3.90 -4.71
C ASN A 247 5.48 -3.58 -6.21
N MET A 248 4.78 -2.48 -6.54
CA MET A 248 4.51 -2.15 -7.95
C MET A 248 5.73 -1.47 -8.60
N PRO A 249 6.26 -2.02 -9.71
CA PRO A 249 7.32 -1.37 -10.49
C PRO A 249 6.92 0.02 -10.99
N PHE A 250 7.85 0.96 -10.90
CA PHE A 250 7.83 2.22 -11.66
C PHE A 250 9.24 2.54 -12.16
N ALA A 251 9.34 3.26 -13.27
CA ALA A 251 10.65 3.62 -13.82
C ALA A 251 10.63 4.86 -14.70
N ASN A 252 11.75 5.58 -14.69
CA ASN A 252 12.16 6.49 -15.76
C ASN A 252 13.55 6.08 -16.24
N THR A 253 13.58 5.09 -17.13
CA THR A 253 14.83 4.44 -17.56
C THR A 253 15.79 5.40 -18.26
N SER A 254 15.28 6.44 -18.94
CA SER A 254 16.11 7.48 -19.56
C SER A 254 16.96 8.27 -18.57
N LYS A 255 16.54 8.31 -17.30
CA LYS A 255 17.26 8.93 -16.18
C LYS A 255 17.98 7.91 -15.29
N GLY A 256 17.88 6.62 -15.61
CA GLY A 256 18.36 5.54 -14.74
C GLY A 256 17.55 5.37 -13.46
N GLU A 257 16.31 5.85 -13.42
CA GLU A 257 15.44 5.72 -12.24
C GLU A 257 14.63 4.43 -12.32
N TYR A 258 14.86 3.52 -11.38
CA TYR A 258 14.13 2.26 -11.22
C TYR A 258 13.66 2.17 -9.79
N GLY A 259 12.38 1.84 -9.59
CA GLY A 259 11.82 1.84 -8.26
C GLY A 259 10.69 0.86 -8.06
N THR A 260 10.39 0.67 -6.78
CA THR A 260 9.26 -0.10 -6.28
C THR A 260 8.39 0.84 -5.45
N TYR A 261 7.12 0.91 -5.78
CA TYR A 261 6.13 1.54 -4.92
C TYR A 261 5.53 0.45 -4.02
N PHE A 262 5.98 0.43 -2.77
CA PHE A 262 5.43 -0.44 -1.73
C PHE A 262 4.09 0.13 -1.27
N ILE A 263 3.08 -0.73 -1.19
CA ILE A 263 1.82 -0.47 -0.49
C ILE A 263 1.44 -1.72 0.31
N GLY A 264 1.12 -1.54 1.59
CA GLY A 264 0.70 -2.61 2.48
C GLY A 264 -0.60 -2.26 3.18
N TYR A 265 -1.61 -3.12 3.05
CA TYR A 265 -2.89 -3.04 3.76
C TYR A 265 -2.91 -4.01 4.94
N ALA A 266 -3.35 -3.54 6.10
CA ALA A 266 -3.33 -4.30 7.35
C ALA A 266 -4.58 -4.03 8.20
N SER A 267 -5.08 -5.06 8.88
CA SER A 267 -6.10 -4.93 9.93
C SER A 267 -5.54 -4.20 11.16
N THR A 268 -4.25 -4.34 11.44
CA THR A 268 -3.52 -3.59 12.47
C THR A 268 -2.22 -3.04 11.89
N PHE A 269 -1.93 -1.76 12.11
CA PHE A 269 -0.69 -1.16 11.64
C PHE A 269 0.54 -1.72 12.36
N SER A 270 0.38 -2.22 13.60
CA SER A 270 1.44 -2.82 14.40
C SER A 270 2.18 -3.96 13.67
N THR A 271 1.48 -4.76 12.86
CA THR A 271 2.07 -5.78 11.98
C THR A 271 3.02 -5.16 10.96
N THR A 272 2.55 -4.14 10.23
CA THR A 272 3.37 -3.41 9.24
C THR A 272 4.57 -2.74 9.92
N ARG A 273 4.35 -2.12 11.09
CA ARG A 273 5.42 -1.48 11.85
C ARG A 273 6.49 -2.47 12.29
N ARG A 274 6.11 -3.64 12.81
CA ARG A 274 7.06 -4.69 13.20
C ARG A 274 7.86 -5.21 12.01
N MET A 275 7.21 -5.39 10.86
CA MET A 275 7.89 -5.73 9.60
C MET A 275 8.98 -4.70 9.26
N LEU A 276 8.66 -3.40 9.34
CA LEU A 276 9.62 -2.32 9.10
C LEU A 276 10.73 -2.26 10.16
N GLU A 277 10.42 -2.50 11.45
CA GLU A 277 11.43 -2.58 12.51
C GLU A 277 12.42 -3.71 12.25
N ASN A 278 11.95 -4.90 11.87
CA ASN A 278 12.81 -6.01 11.45
C ASN A 278 13.68 -5.64 10.24
N MET A 279 13.14 -4.92 9.26
CA MET A 279 13.89 -4.53 8.07
C MET A 279 14.97 -3.47 8.37
N PHE A 280 14.60 -2.38 9.05
CA PHE A 280 15.43 -1.18 9.18
C PHE A 280 16.29 -1.16 10.45
N ILE A 281 15.85 -1.78 11.55
CA ILE A 281 16.63 -1.94 12.79
C ILE A 281 17.34 -3.29 12.82
N GLY A 282 16.66 -4.34 12.33
CA GLY A 282 17.10 -5.72 12.43
C GLY A 282 16.53 -6.43 13.66
N SER A 283 16.22 -7.72 13.49
CA SER A 283 15.90 -8.62 14.60
C SER A 283 16.80 -9.86 14.53
N PRO A 284 17.79 -10.02 15.44
CA PRO A 284 18.23 -9.04 16.44
C PRO A 284 18.78 -7.75 15.79
N ALA A 285 18.94 -6.68 16.57
CA ALA A 285 19.46 -5.40 16.07
C ALA A 285 20.76 -5.58 15.26
N GLY A 286 20.82 -4.97 14.07
CA GLY A 286 21.90 -5.14 13.10
C GLY A 286 21.68 -6.24 12.06
N ASN A 287 20.75 -7.18 12.29
CA ASN A 287 20.29 -8.15 11.29
C ASN A 287 19.25 -7.51 10.35
N THR A 288 19.61 -6.39 9.72
CA THR A 288 18.72 -5.64 8.82
C THR A 288 18.47 -6.38 7.51
N ASP A 289 17.36 -6.06 6.85
CA ASP A 289 17.03 -6.58 5.53
C ASP A 289 18.14 -6.29 4.51
N ARG A 290 18.68 -7.36 3.92
CA ARG A 290 19.77 -7.26 2.95
C ARG A 290 19.35 -6.55 1.66
N LEU A 291 18.06 -6.48 1.34
CA LEU A 291 17.53 -5.78 0.17
C LEU A 291 17.66 -4.25 0.28
N LEU A 292 17.71 -3.71 1.51
CA LEU A 292 17.88 -2.27 1.73
C LEU A 292 19.25 -1.75 1.29
N ASP A 293 20.26 -2.62 1.19
CA ASP A 293 21.55 -2.29 0.57
C ASP A 293 21.41 -1.85 -0.90
N PHE A 294 20.31 -2.21 -1.55
CA PHE A 294 20.02 -1.88 -2.95
C PHE A 294 18.78 -1.02 -3.12
N SER A 295 18.09 -0.65 -2.04
CA SER A 295 16.76 -0.05 -2.07
C SER A 295 16.63 1.03 -1.01
N THR A 296 16.51 2.28 -1.43
CA THR A 296 16.38 3.43 -0.51
C THR A 296 14.93 3.90 -0.46
N ALA A 297 14.32 3.88 0.73
CA ALA A 297 13.01 4.48 0.96
C ALA A 297 13.11 6.00 0.95
N ILE A 298 12.43 6.67 0.02
CA ILE A 298 12.40 8.13 -0.09
C ILE A 298 11.08 8.75 0.41
N THR A 299 10.06 7.93 0.66
CA THR A 299 8.80 8.33 1.30
C THR A 299 8.36 7.28 2.32
N GLY A 300 7.47 7.68 3.23
CA GLY A 300 6.81 6.79 4.19
C GLY A 300 5.63 7.47 4.85
N THR A 301 4.41 6.99 4.57
CA THR A 301 3.18 7.62 5.05
C THR A 301 2.12 6.58 5.38
N LEU A 302 1.50 6.71 6.55
CA LEU A 302 0.36 5.90 6.99
C LEU A 302 -0.94 6.64 6.71
N PHE A 303 -1.90 5.92 6.14
CA PHE A 303 -3.28 6.38 5.96
C PHE A 303 -4.26 5.36 6.55
N PHE A 304 -5.46 5.82 6.85
CA PHE A 304 -6.61 4.98 7.14
C PHE A 304 -7.57 4.98 5.94
N ALA A 305 -7.88 3.80 5.40
CA ALA A 305 -8.90 3.60 4.39
C ALA A 305 -10.20 3.13 5.07
N PRO A 306 -11.25 3.97 5.18
CA PRO A 306 -12.50 3.60 5.85
C PRO A 306 -13.28 2.53 5.07
N SER A 307 -14.27 1.91 5.70
CA SER A 307 -15.30 1.12 5.00
C SER A 307 -16.10 2.02 4.05
N TYR A 308 -16.79 1.43 3.06
CA TYR A 308 -17.65 2.22 2.17
C TYR A 308 -18.80 2.90 2.92
N ASP A 309 -19.32 2.26 3.96
CA ASP A 309 -20.41 2.81 4.77
C ASP A 309 -19.94 4.07 5.50
N LEU A 310 -18.81 3.97 6.23
CA LEU A 310 -18.21 5.11 6.90
C LEU A 310 -17.83 6.20 5.88
N LEU A 311 -17.23 5.85 4.75
CA LEU A 311 -16.88 6.83 3.71
C LEU A 311 -18.11 7.61 3.19
N GLY A 312 -19.28 6.97 3.12
CA GLY A 312 -20.55 7.63 2.81
C GLY A 312 -20.93 8.66 3.87
N GLU A 313 -20.89 8.28 5.15
CA GLU A 313 -21.18 9.16 6.30
C GLU A 313 -20.17 10.32 6.43
N LEU A 314 -18.92 10.13 6.00
CA LEU A 314 -17.91 11.20 5.96
C LEU A 314 -18.23 12.25 4.89
N GLY A 315 -19.02 11.87 3.87
CA GLY A 315 -19.46 12.76 2.80
C GLY A 315 -20.72 13.57 3.12
N GLU A 316 -21.40 13.28 4.22
CA GLU A 316 -22.52 14.06 4.77
C GLU A 316 -22.03 15.33 5.52
#